data_AF-A0A3Q0KX18-F1
#
_entry.id   AF-A0A3Q0KX18-F1
#
_cell.length_a   1.000
_cell.length_b   1.000
_cell.length_c   1.000
_cell.angle_alpha   90.00
_cell.angle_beta   90.00
_cell.angle_gamma   90.00
#
_symmetry.space_group_name_H-M   'P 1'
#
loop_
_entity.id
_entity.type
_entity.pdbx_description
1 polymer ?
#
loop_
_entity_poly.entity_id
_entity_poly.type
_entity_poly.pdbx_seq_one_letter_code
_entity_poly.pdbx_strand_id
1 'polypeptide(L)'
;MNNFAIETMLIILLVLFVLLIATQVWLWLRPFAYDLRLPIALKQSVRSLMTSLDQVKPQGVIEMRYADLFEQISLRKTPMPKKLELVKSLFDEVKTQPVAKGRDQHEQEIIAVSVHQFDALLSQVSLSSRTLCYSNTGYFLSASGVWLCQILLAKEEEAIAFVDEKNR
;
A
#
# COMPACT_ATOMS: atom_id res chain seq x y z
N MET A 1 -20.60 -12.11 54.83
CA MET A 1 -20.38 -12.34 53.38
C MET A 1 -19.90 -11.05 52.77
N ASN A 2 -18.65 -10.96 52.30
CA ASN A 2 -18.26 -10.08 51.19
C ASN A 2 -16.79 -10.18 50.76
N ASN A 3 -15.84 -10.55 51.63
CA ASN A 3 -14.43 -10.59 51.22
C ASN A 3 -14.13 -11.65 50.16
N PHE A 4 -14.62 -12.88 50.37
CA PHE A 4 -14.43 -13.98 49.41
C PHE A 4 -15.04 -13.68 48.04
N ALA A 5 -16.21 -13.03 48.02
CA ALA A 5 -16.87 -12.63 46.77
C ALA A 5 -16.07 -11.52 46.05
N ILE A 6 -15.58 -10.53 46.80
CA ILE A 6 -14.77 -9.42 46.26
C ILE A 6 -13.42 -9.95 45.74
N GLU A 7 -12.72 -10.79 46.50
CA GLU A 7 -11.44 -11.41 46.11
C GLU A 7 -11.60 -12.25 44.83
N THR A 8 -12.66 -13.07 44.75
CA THR A 8 -12.96 -13.86 43.56
C THR A 8 -13.26 -12.96 42.35
N MET A 9 -14.01 -11.88 42.55
CA MET A 9 -14.32 -10.93 41.47
C MET A 9 -13.06 -10.20 40.97
N LEU A 10 -12.15 -9.82 41.87
CA LEU A 10 -10.86 -9.20 41.54
C LEU A 10 -9.97 -10.15 40.75
N ILE A 11 -9.92 -11.44 41.13
CA ILE A 11 -9.17 -12.46 40.39
C ILE A 11 -9.74 -12.62 38.97
N ILE A 12 -11.07 -12.69 38.82
CA ILE A 12 -11.71 -12.79 37.51
C ILE A 12 -11.38 -11.56 36.64
N LEU A 13 -11.48 -10.36 37.20
CA LEU A 13 -11.14 -9.12 36.49
C LEU A 13 -9.67 -9.07 36.08
N LEU A 14 -8.76 -9.52 36.96
CA LEU A 14 -7.34 -9.60 36.65
C LEU A 14 -7.08 -10.59 35.49
N VAL A 15 -7.71 -11.76 35.51
CA VAL A 15 -7.58 -12.75 34.42
C VAL A 15 -8.10 -12.16 33.11
N LEU A 16 -9.27 -11.52 33.11
CA LEU A 16 -9.82 -10.87 31.91
C LEU A 16 -8.89 -9.76 31.40
N PHE A 17 -8.33 -8.95 32.29
CA PHE A 17 -7.38 -7.90 31.93
C PHE A 17 -6.11 -8.47 31.28
N VAL A 18 -5.54 -9.52 31.85
CA VAL A 18 -4.37 -10.21 31.28
C VAL A 18 -4.71 -10.78 29.90
N LEU A 19 -5.87 -11.40 29.73
CA LEU A 19 -6.32 -11.92 28.43
C LEU A 19 -6.51 -10.82 27.38
N LEU A 20 -7.05 -9.66 27.77
CA LEU A 20 -7.20 -8.50 26.90
C LEU A 20 -5.84 -7.97 26.45
N ILE A 21 -4.89 -7.81 27.38
CA ILE A 21 -3.53 -7.38 27.05
C ILE A 21 -2.86 -8.38 26.11
N ALA A 22 -2.91 -9.68 26.42
CA ALA A 22 -2.31 -10.71 25.60
C ALA A 22 -2.89 -10.72 24.17
N THR A 23 -4.21 -10.55 24.05
CA THR A 23 -4.89 -10.44 22.75
C THR A 23 -4.45 -9.20 21.99
N GLN A 24 -4.35 -8.05 22.68
CA GLN A 24 -3.91 -6.81 22.07
C GLN A 24 -2.47 -6.90 21.56
N VAL A 25 -1.56 -7.45 22.37
CA VAL A 25 -0.16 -7.69 22.02
C VAL A 25 -0.07 -8.64 20.82
N TRP A 26 -0.85 -9.72 20.79
CA TRP A 26 -0.89 -10.65 19.67
C TRP A 26 -1.36 -9.97 18.38
N LEU A 27 -2.43 -9.18 18.43
CA LEU A 27 -2.93 -8.44 17.27
C LEU A 27 -1.89 -7.46 16.72
N TRP A 28 -1.08 -6.86 17.59
CA TRP A 28 -0.01 -5.94 17.23
C TRP A 28 1.22 -6.66 16.64
N LEU A 29 1.58 -7.83 17.18
CA LEU A 29 2.71 -8.64 16.69
C LEU A 29 2.39 -9.44 15.43
N ARG A 30 1.11 -9.70 15.17
CA ARG A 30 0.65 -10.55 14.08
C ARG A 30 1.19 -10.13 12.69
N PRO A 31 1.22 -8.85 12.29
CA PRO A 31 1.84 -8.44 11.04
C PRO A 31 3.34 -8.78 10.96
N PHE A 32 4.08 -8.58 12.05
CA PHE A 32 5.51 -8.94 12.13
C PHE A 32 5.72 -10.44 11.97
N ALA A 33 4.85 -11.27 12.57
CA ALA A 33 4.89 -12.72 12.39
C ALA A 33 4.65 -13.14 10.93
N TYR A 34 3.80 -12.42 10.19
CA TYR A 34 3.65 -12.64 8.76
C TYR A 34 4.87 -12.17 7.95
N ASP A 35 5.46 -11.01 8.28
CA ASP A 35 6.70 -10.54 7.64
C ASP A 35 7.89 -11.50 7.84
N LEU A 36 7.97 -12.18 8.99
CA LEU A 36 9.00 -13.19 9.24
C LEU A 36 8.91 -14.37 8.28
N ARG A 37 7.71 -14.73 7.82
CA ARG A 37 7.49 -15.83 6.88
C ARG A 37 7.74 -15.44 5.42
N LEU A 38 7.92 -14.15 5.13
CA LEU A 38 8.20 -13.68 3.78
C LEU A 38 9.69 -13.83 3.44
N PRO A 39 10.02 -14.15 2.17
CA PRO A 39 11.39 -14.15 1.69
C PRO A 39 12.10 -12.81 1.97
N ILE A 40 13.36 -12.86 2.38
CA ILE A 40 14.16 -11.66 2.67
C ILE A 40 14.31 -10.80 1.40
N ALA A 41 14.52 -11.44 0.25
CA ALA A 41 14.63 -10.76 -1.04
C ALA A 41 13.38 -9.91 -1.35
N LEU A 42 12.19 -10.44 -1.08
CA LEU A 42 10.93 -9.69 -1.28
C LEU A 42 10.88 -8.44 -0.39
N LYS A 43 11.21 -8.59 0.90
CA LYS A 43 11.23 -7.48 1.87
C LYS A 43 12.22 -6.40 1.45
N GLN A 44 13.41 -6.80 1.01
CA GLN A 44 14.44 -5.89 0.53
C GLN A 44 14.02 -5.16 -0.74
N SER A 45 13.41 -5.87 -1.70
CA SER A 45 12.91 -5.27 -2.94
C SER A 45 11.78 -4.26 -2.68
N VAL A 46 10.81 -4.58 -1.82
CA VAL A 46 9.74 -3.65 -1.46
C VAL A 46 10.29 -2.43 -0.73
N ARG A 47 11.23 -2.63 0.21
CA ARG A 47 11.88 -1.53 0.92
C ARG A 47 12.69 -0.64 -0.03
N SER A 48 13.45 -1.23 -0.93
CA SER A 48 14.23 -0.50 -1.94
C SER A 48 13.32 0.33 -2.83
N LEU A 49 12.23 -0.25 -3.34
CA LEU A 49 11.25 0.45 -4.16
C LEU A 49 10.66 1.65 -3.39
N MET A 50 10.29 1.45 -2.13
CA MET A 50 9.74 2.52 -1.29
C MET A 50 10.75 3.67 -1.08
N THR A 51 12.02 3.35 -0.80
CA THR A 51 13.08 4.36 -0.67
C THR A 51 13.33 5.13 -1.96
N SER A 52 13.26 4.45 -3.11
CA SER A 52 13.39 5.11 -4.42
C SER A 52 12.21 6.06 -4.67
N LEU A 53 10.98 5.59 -4.43
CA LEU A 53 9.77 6.38 -4.66
C LEU A 53 9.62 7.57 -3.70
N ASP A 54 10.16 7.49 -2.48
CA ASP A 54 10.13 8.60 -1.50
C ASP A 54 10.90 9.84 -2.00
N GLN A 55 11.84 9.65 -2.93
CA GLN A 55 12.59 10.74 -3.56
C GLN A 55 11.78 11.47 -4.65
N VAL A 56 10.68 10.88 -5.12
CA VAL A 56 9.89 11.38 -6.23
C VAL A 56 8.48 11.70 -5.76
N LYS A 57 8.11 12.98 -5.76
CA LYS A 57 6.74 13.39 -5.43
C LYS A 57 5.84 13.31 -6.66
N PRO A 58 4.57 12.92 -6.51
CA PRO A 58 3.58 13.15 -7.57
C PRO A 58 3.46 14.67 -7.78
N GLN A 59 3.75 15.13 -9.00
CA GLN A 59 3.66 16.53 -9.40
C GLN A 59 2.66 16.62 -10.56
N GLY A 60 1.60 17.41 -10.40
CA GLY A 60 0.54 17.57 -11.39
C GLY A 60 -0.83 17.15 -10.89
N VAL A 61 -1.80 17.19 -11.80
CA VAL A 61 -3.21 16.85 -11.52
C VAL A 61 -3.51 15.48 -12.08
N ILE A 62 -4.20 14.67 -11.28
CA ILE A 62 -4.68 13.34 -11.68
C ILE A 62 -6.11 13.49 -12.19
N GLU A 63 -6.42 12.88 -13.33
CA GLU A 63 -7.76 12.91 -13.90
C GLU A 63 -8.80 12.36 -12.91
N MET A 64 -9.95 13.05 -12.83
CA MET A 64 -11.03 12.69 -11.89
C MET A 64 -11.50 11.24 -12.03
N ARG A 65 -11.39 10.63 -13.22
CA ARG A 65 -11.78 9.22 -13.44
C ARG A 65 -11.02 8.22 -12.57
N TYR A 66 -9.83 8.58 -12.08
CA TYR A 66 -9.04 7.72 -11.20
C TYR A 66 -9.29 8.00 -9.71
N ALA A 67 -10.02 9.07 -9.36
CA ALA A 67 -10.28 9.45 -7.97
C ALA A 67 -11.04 8.36 -7.21
N ASP A 68 -12.13 7.84 -7.80
CA ASP A 68 -12.92 6.76 -7.21
C ASP A 68 -12.11 5.47 -6.99
N LEU A 69 -11.15 5.19 -7.88
CA LEU A 69 -10.31 4.01 -7.80
C LEU A 69 -9.25 4.15 -6.69
N PHE A 70 -8.63 5.33 -6.58
CA PHE A 70 -7.73 5.64 -5.46
C PHE A 70 -8.48 5.67 -4.12
N GLU A 71 -9.71 6.17 -4.08
CA GLU A 71 -10.56 6.13 -2.90
C GLU A 71 -10.83 4.68 -2.49
N GLN A 72 -11.26 3.84 -3.43
CA GLN A 72 -11.52 2.41 -3.17
C GLN A 72 -10.29 1.66 -2.63
N ILE A 73 -9.09 1.96 -3.13
CA ILE A 73 -7.83 1.38 -2.63
C ILE A 73 -7.53 1.92 -1.22
N SER A 74 -7.79 3.21 -0.98
CA SER A 74 -7.53 3.89 0.29
C SER A 74 -8.48 3.46 1.41
N LEU A 75 -9.71 3.05 1.09
CA LEU A 75 -10.71 2.64 2.08
C LEU A 75 -10.17 1.55 3.02
N ARG A 76 -10.29 1.80 4.34
CA ARG A 76 -9.87 0.84 5.38
C ARG A 76 -10.63 -0.49 5.33
N LYS A 77 -11.86 -0.47 4.81
CA LYS A 77 -12.72 -1.65 4.70
C LYS A 77 -12.34 -2.55 3.52
N THR A 78 -11.62 -2.03 2.53
CA THR A 78 -11.21 -2.83 1.36
C THR A 78 -10.17 -3.88 1.79
N PRO A 79 -10.43 -5.18 1.59
CA PRO A 79 -9.49 -6.23 1.95
C PRO A 79 -8.17 -6.09 1.19
N MET A 80 -7.03 -6.38 1.84
CA MET A 80 -5.71 -6.26 1.22
C MET A 80 -5.55 -7.03 -0.11
N PRO A 81 -6.07 -8.26 -0.29
CA PRO A 81 -6.00 -8.94 -1.60
C PRO A 81 -6.64 -8.10 -2.71
N LYS A 82 -7.81 -7.51 -2.44
CA LYS A 82 -8.53 -6.63 -3.37
C LYS A 82 -7.76 -5.34 -3.62
N LYS A 83 -7.12 -4.76 -2.60
CA LYS A 83 -6.24 -3.58 -2.79
C LYS A 83 -5.10 -3.89 -3.75
N LEU A 84 -4.40 -5.00 -3.55
CA LEU A 84 -3.30 -5.42 -4.40
C LEU A 84 -3.75 -5.71 -5.84
N GLU A 85 -4.91 -6.33 -6.02
CA GLU A 85 -5.52 -6.56 -7.34
C GLU A 85 -5.87 -5.24 -8.05
N LEU A 86 -6.52 -4.30 -7.35
CA LEU A 86 -6.86 -2.98 -7.89
C LEU A 86 -5.60 -2.19 -8.27
N VAL A 87 -4.59 -2.19 -7.40
CA VAL A 87 -3.30 -1.54 -7.66
C VAL A 87 -2.60 -2.16 -8.86
N LYS A 88 -2.57 -3.49 -8.97
CA LYS A 88 -2.02 -4.17 -10.14
C LYS A 88 -2.77 -3.80 -11.41
N SER A 89 -4.10 -3.81 -11.38
CA SER A 89 -4.93 -3.46 -12.53
C SER A 89 -4.67 -2.02 -12.98
N LEU A 90 -4.59 -1.07 -12.04
CA LEU A 90 -4.25 0.31 -12.34
C LEU A 90 -2.84 0.41 -12.92
N PHE A 91 -1.86 -0.27 -12.31
CA PHE A 91 -0.49 -0.26 -12.77
C PHE A 91 -0.36 -0.82 -14.20
N ASP A 92 -1.04 -1.91 -14.52
CA ASP A 92 -1.04 -2.49 -15.87
C ASP A 92 -1.63 -1.52 -16.91
N GLU A 93 -2.59 -0.66 -16.53
CA GLU A 93 -3.15 0.40 -17.38
C GLU A 93 -2.16 1.55 -17.61
N VAL A 94 -1.38 1.92 -16.59
CA VAL A 94 -0.61 3.18 -16.60
C VAL A 94 0.90 2.97 -16.83
N LYS A 95 1.43 1.75 -16.71
CA LYS A 95 2.88 1.48 -16.79
C LYS A 95 3.53 1.82 -18.14
N THR A 96 2.73 1.95 -19.20
CA THR A 96 3.18 2.34 -20.54
C THR A 96 3.02 3.83 -20.82
N GLN A 97 2.42 4.60 -19.89
CA GLN A 97 2.26 6.03 -20.06
C GLN A 97 3.62 6.75 -19.98
N PRO A 98 3.86 7.74 -20.87
CA PRO A 98 5.08 8.52 -20.80
C PRO A 98 5.08 9.38 -19.52
N VAL A 99 6.24 9.46 -18.86
CA VAL A 99 6.44 10.35 -17.72
C VAL A 99 6.31 11.82 -18.19
N ALA A 100 5.69 12.67 -17.37
CA ALA A 100 5.53 14.09 -17.66
C ALA A 100 6.89 14.77 -17.94
N LYS A 101 6.92 15.63 -18.97
CA LYS A 101 8.16 16.23 -19.51
C LYS A 101 8.82 17.22 -18.55
N GLY A 102 8.09 17.81 -17.61
CA GLY A 102 8.62 18.74 -16.61
C GLY A 102 9.50 18.13 -15.50
N ARG A 103 9.67 16.80 -15.45
CA ARG A 103 10.50 16.14 -14.43
C ARG A 103 11.99 16.15 -14.78
N ASP A 104 12.82 16.27 -13.75
CA ASP A 104 14.27 16.17 -13.92
C ASP A 104 14.70 14.76 -14.38
N GLN A 105 15.89 14.67 -14.99
CA GLN A 105 16.40 13.41 -15.55
C GLN A 105 16.60 12.32 -14.48
N HIS A 106 16.89 12.71 -13.24
CA HIS A 106 17.12 11.78 -12.14
C HIS A 106 15.80 11.17 -11.65
N GLU A 107 14.75 11.98 -11.48
CA GLU A 107 13.39 11.53 -11.18
C GLU A 107 12.87 10.61 -12.29
N GLN A 108 13.10 10.95 -13.57
CA GLN A 108 12.71 10.09 -14.70
C GLN A 108 13.39 8.72 -14.64
N GLU A 109 14.68 8.66 -14.31
CA GLU A 109 15.41 7.40 -14.12
C GLU A 109 14.85 6.60 -12.94
N ILE A 110 14.60 7.25 -11.80
CA ILE A 110 13.98 6.61 -10.63
C ILE A 110 12.63 6.01 -10.99
N ILE A 111 11.78 6.75 -11.72
CA ILE A 111 10.46 6.27 -12.14
C ILE A 111 10.60 5.05 -13.05
N ALA A 112 11.44 5.12 -14.07
CA ALA A 112 11.65 4.01 -15.01
C ALA A 112 12.12 2.73 -14.30
N VAL A 113 13.11 2.84 -13.41
CA VAL A 113 13.60 1.72 -12.60
C VAL A 113 12.49 1.20 -11.68
N SER A 114 11.73 2.10 -11.04
CA SER A 114 10.64 1.74 -10.14
C SER A 114 9.50 0.99 -10.85
N VAL A 115 9.17 1.37 -12.09
CA VAL A 115 8.21 0.65 -12.95
C VAL A 115 8.68 -0.78 -13.19
N HIS A 116 9.91 -0.96 -13.65
CA HIS A 116 10.45 -2.30 -13.88
C HIS A 116 10.53 -3.14 -12.61
N GLN A 117 10.97 -2.54 -11.49
CA GLN A 117 11.06 -3.23 -10.21
C GLN A 117 9.69 -3.64 -9.68
N PHE A 118 8.67 -2.79 -9.82
CA PHE A 118 7.32 -3.08 -9.37
C PHE A 118 6.65 -4.17 -10.23
N ASP A 119 6.81 -4.13 -11.55
CA ASP A 119 6.30 -5.19 -12.46
C ASP A 119 6.95 -6.56 -12.14
N ALA A 120 8.27 -6.56 -11.90
CA ALA A 120 8.98 -7.76 -11.46
C ALA A 120 8.49 -8.26 -10.09
N LEU A 121 8.21 -7.36 -9.14
CA LEU A 121 7.64 -7.74 -7.85
C LEU A 121 6.25 -8.37 -7.99
N LEU A 122 5.37 -7.77 -8.79
CA LEU A 122 4.00 -8.28 -9.02
C LEU A 122 3.97 -9.65 -9.70
N SER A 123 4.96 -9.96 -10.53
CA SER A 123 5.09 -11.28 -11.17
C SER A 123 5.67 -12.36 -10.23
N GLN A 124 6.46 -11.98 -9.23
CA GLN A 124 7.08 -12.90 -8.27
C GLN A 124 6.18 -13.28 -7.09
N VAL A 125 5.11 -12.53 -6.84
CA VAL A 125 4.25 -12.73 -5.67
C VAL A 125 2.83 -13.15 -6.04
N SER A 126 2.27 -14.06 -5.25
CA SER A 126 0.83 -14.32 -5.26
C SER A 126 0.10 -13.24 -4.47
N LEU A 127 -0.68 -12.40 -5.16
CA LEU A 127 -1.45 -11.30 -4.54
C LEU A 127 -2.56 -11.79 -3.60
N SER A 128 -2.99 -13.05 -3.76
CA SER A 128 -3.93 -13.71 -2.86
C SER A 128 -3.24 -14.43 -1.68
N SER A 129 -1.91 -14.36 -1.59
CA SER A 129 -1.16 -14.98 -0.48
C SER A 129 -1.57 -14.38 0.85
N ARG A 130 -2.06 -15.23 1.75
CA ARG A 130 -2.37 -14.85 3.12
C ARG A 130 -1.15 -14.27 3.83
N THR A 131 0.04 -14.80 3.60
CA THR A 131 1.24 -14.28 4.25
C THR A 131 1.53 -12.85 3.81
N LEU A 132 1.39 -12.54 2.51
CA LEU A 132 1.59 -11.19 2.01
C LEU A 132 0.50 -10.23 2.50
N CYS A 133 -0.77 -10.62 2.38
CA CYS A 133 -1.93 -9.76 2.66
C CYS A 133 -2.05 -9.29 4.12
N TYR A 134 -1.46 -10.02 5.06
CA TYR A 134 -1.50 -9.69 6.48
C TYR A 134 -0.14 -9.22 7.02
N SER A 135 0.83 -8.99 6.14
CA SER A 135 2.17 -8.49 6.49
C SER A 135 2.30 -6.99 6.27
N ASN A 136 3.29 -6.34 6.91
CA ASN A 136 3.59 -4.94 6.57
C ASN A 136 4.16 -4.83 5.16
N THR A 137 4.92 -5.82 4.70
CA THR A 137 5.44 -5.86 3.33
C THR A 137 4.32 -5.76 2.28
N GLY A 138 3.19 -6.44 2.49
CA GLY A 138 2.03 -6.34 1.59
C GLY A 138 1.39 -4.95 1.61
N TYR A 139 1.31 -4.31 2.79
CA TYR A 139 0.86 -2.92 2.91
C TYR A 139 1.77 -1.96 2.14
N PHE A 140 3.09 -2.08 2.34
CA PHE A 140 4.07 -1.24 1.64
C PHE A 140 4.08 -1.49 0.13
N LEU A 141 3.92 -2.74 -0.32
CA LEU A 141 3.79 -3.05 -1.75
C LEU A 141 2.57 -2.34 -2.36
N SER A 142 1.42 -2.38 -1.68
CA SER A 142 0.22 -1.66 -2.12
C SER A 142 0.44 -0.15 -2.15
N ALA A 143 1.07 0.42 -1.12
CA ALA A 143 1.33 1.85 -1.02
C ALA A 143 2.29 2.33 -2.12
N SER A 144 3.40 1.61 -2.33
CA SER A 144 4.35 1.90 -3.41
C SER A 144 3.69 1.84 -4.78
N GLY A 145 2.81 0.86 -5.02
CA GLY A 145 2.07 0.76 -6.27
C GLY A 145 1.10 1.93 -6.49
N VAL A 146 0.37 2.36 -5.46
CA VAL A 146 -0.49 3.55 -5.52
C VAL A 146 0.35 4.79 -5.84
N TRP A 147 1.45 4.99 -5.12
CA TRP A 147 2.33 6.14 -5.30
C TRP A 147 2.91 6.19 -6.71
N LEU A 148 3.39 5.05 -7.22
CA LEU A 148 3.91 4.95 -8.58
C LEU A 148 2.83 5.24 -9.63
N CYS A 149 1.62 4.72 -9.45
CA CYS A 149 0.50 5.02 -10.36
C CYS A 149 0.14 6.52 -10.33
N GLN A 150 0.16 7.16 -9.16
CA GLN A 150 -0.06 8.60 -9.04
C GLN A 150 1.02 9.40 -9.77
N ILE A 151 2.29 8.99 -9.69
CA ILE A 151 3.38 9.64 -10.42
C ILE A 151 3.19 9.52 -11.93
N LEU A 152 2.81 8.34 -12.43
CA LEU A 152 2.62 8.08 -13.86
C LEU A 152 1.38 8.78 -14.42
N LEU A 153 0.32 8.91 -13.62
CA LEU A 153 -0.93 9.56 -14.01
C LEU A 153 -0.90 11.09 -13.88
N ALA A 154 0.05 11.65 -13.12
CA ALA A 154 0.09 13.08 -12.91
C ALA A 154 0.44 13.81 -14.21
N LYS A 155 -0.49 14.63 -14.68
CA LYS A 155 -0.34 15.45 -15.88
C LYS A 155 -0.10 16.91 -15.51
N GLU A 156 0.59 17.63 -16.38
CA GLU A 156 0.68 19.09 -16.32
C GLU A 156 -0.73 19.69 -16.50
N GLU A 157 -1.07 20.73 -15.72
CA GLU A 157 -2.42 21.33 -15.67
C GLU A 157 -2.93 21.77 -17.06
N GLU A 158 -2.03 22.25 -17.93
CA GLU A 158 -2.36 22.66 -19.31
C GLU A 158 -2.86 21.50 -20.18
N ALA A 159 -2.43 20.27 -19.91
CA ALA A 159 -2.85 19.10 -20.69
C ALA A 159 -4.29 18.66 -20.41
N ILE A 160 -4.86 19.04 -19.25
CA ILE A 160 -6.23 18.70 -18.87
C ILE A 160 -7.23 19.66 -19.51
N ALA A 161 -6.92 20.97 -19.53
CA ALA A 161 -7.74 21.98 -20.20
C ALA A 161 -7.92 21.66 -21.70
N PHE A 162 -6.89 21.15 -22.36
CA PHE A 162 -6.93 20.79 -23.79
C PHE A 162 -7.77 19.53 -24.08
N VAL A 163 -7.90 18.60 -23.11
CA VAL A 163 -8.75 17.40 -23.26
C VAL A 163 -10.23 17.74 -23.06
N ASP A 164 -10.53 18.67 -22.14
CA ASP A 164 -11.90 19.09 -21.86
C ASP A 164 -12.49 19.94 -23.02
N GLU A 165 -11.64 20.73 -23.71
CA GLU A 165 -12.04 21.53 -24.87
C GLU A 165 -12.25 20.69 -26.14
N LYS A 166 -11.57 19.54 -26.26
CA LYS A 166 -11.72 18.62 -27.42
C LYS A 166 -12.91 17.66 -27.28
N ASN A 167 -13.46 17.51 -26.08
CA ASN A 167 -14.64 16.68 -25.79
C ASN A 167 -15.95 17.49 -25.71
N ARG A 168 -15.92 18.78 -26.04
CA ARG A 168 -17.07 19.66 -26.25
C ARG A 168 -17.39 19.81 -27.73
#